data_AF-A0A1Y2D0E8-F1
#
_entry.id   AF-A0A1Y2D0E8-F1
#
_cell.length_a   1.000
_cell.length_b   1.000
_cell.length_c   1.000
_cell.angle_alpha   90.00
_cell.angle_beta   90.00
_cell.angle_gamma   90.00
#
_symmetry.space_group_name_H-M   'P 1'
#
loop_
_entity.id
_entity.type
_entity.pdbx_description
1 polymer ?
#
loop_
_entity_poly.entity_id
_entity_poly.type
_entity_poly.pdbx_seq_one_letter_code
_entity_poly.pdbx_strand_id
1 'polypeptide(L)'
;MSLYQISPLPGSVEGITGSTVVGYNVGISKKIKPEKVKAAIEAVKYMSSKVFQKKNDNEEFGISCIDEFYEDEEVCEKTDCTLYLNSQFTVKPIHLTSTYEYVNSFKKYLYEFLYGKKSAKEVLRKIIDITEIHYLSIHSENAYIGIIILFIFTITHLTIILSLIFLFIKDYDPYFNFFSSDSWLLINIGIIFLLYFGFIKLGKLNLIKCFLKVTFLTYGTSFLFIPILYKLIINFPDNNKFISLVKKHKCIFHLFFFMIDTVLNFIIFINSFKIVNIIIKDGQNFQICKIDSTIDRILIYFEIIYKIFLF
;
A
#
# COMPACT_ATOMS: atom_id res chain seq x y z
N MET A 1 -52.35 -0.12 3.83
CA MET A 1 -51.99 -1.05 2.74
C MET A 1 -50.95 -0.35 1.89
N SER A 2 -49.68 -0.75 1.97
CA SER A 2 -48.64 -0.19 1.11
C SER A 2 -48.92 -0.60 -0.34
N LEU A 3 -48.87 0.35 -1.27
CA LEU A 3 -49.07 0.12 -2.70
C LEU A 3 -47.91 -0.63 -3.38
N TYR A 4 -46.86 -0.94 -2.62
CA TYR A 4 -45.62 -1.52 -3.11
C TYR A 4 -45.28 -2.76 -2.29
N GLN A 5 -45.02 -3.86 -2.99
CA GLN A 5 -44.51 -5.10 -2.40
C GLN A 5 -42.98 -5.11 -2.50
N ILE A 6 -42.32 -5.51 -1.42
CA ILE A 6 -40.87 -5.71 -1.42
C ILE A 6 -40.57 -6.95 -2.27
N SER A 7 -39.63 -6.83 -3.21
CA SER A 7 -39.18 -7.95 -4.03
C SER A 7 -37.88 -8.50 -3.49
N PRO A 8 -37.66 -9.83 -3.52
CA PRO A 8 -36.35 -10.41 -3.29
C PRO A 8 -35.34 -9.87 -4.32
N LEU A 9 -34.14 -9.56 -3.84
CA LEU A 9 -33.00 -9.12 -4.65
C LEU A 9 -32.03 -10.30 -4.85
N PRO A 10 -31.26 -10.33 -5.95
CA PRO A 10 -30.27 -11.39 -6.15
C PRO A 10 -29.25 -11.46 -5.00
N GLY A 11 -29.08 -12.66 -4.43
CA GLY A 11 -28.04 -12.98 -3.47
C GLY A 11 -26.85 -13.75 -4.08
N SER A 12 -25.87 -14.08 -3.26
CA SER A 12 -24.73 -14.94 -3.61
C SER A 12 -25.05 -16.42 -3.50
N VAL A 13 -26.13 -16.77 -2.79
CA VAL A 13 -26.66 -18.12 -2.68
C VAL A 13 -28.01 -18.17 -3.38
N GLU A 14 -28.24 -19.20 -4.17
CA GLU A 14 -29.52 -19.42 -4.86
C GLU A 14 -30.65 -19.55 -3.83
N GLY A 15 -31.76 -18.84 -4.09
CA GLY A 15 -32.91 -18.80 -3.17
C GLY A 15 -32.77 -17.85 -1.97
N ILE A 16 -31.61 -17.22 -1.76
CA ILE A 16 -31.37 -16.26 -0.67
C ILE A 16 -31.30 -14.83 -1.23
N THR A 17 -31.99 -13.88 -0.60
CA THR A 17 -32.06 -12.50 -1.07
C THR A 17 -30.87 -11.66 -0.59
N GLY A 18 -30.32 -10.82 -1.46
CA GLY A 18 -29.27 -9.86 -1.11
C GLY A 18 -29.80 -8.62 -0.38
N SER A 19 -29.20 -8.27 0.76
CA SER A 19 -29.50 -7.00 1.46
C SER A 19 -28.24 -6.29 1.94
N THR A 20 -28.31 -4.97 2.08
CA THR A 20 -27.25 -4.14 2.66
C THR A 20 -27.68 -3.68 4.04
N VAL A 21 -26.85 -3.93 5.05
CA VAL A 21 -27.12 -3.47 6.42
C VAL A 21 -26.76 -1.99 6.53
N VAL A 22 -27.74 -1.21 6.96
CA VAL A 22 -27.58 0.18 7.39
C VAL A 22 -28.20 0.28 8.77
N GLY A 23 -27.44 0.74 9.75
CA GLY A 23 -27.90 0.79 11.13
C GLY A 23 -27.16 1.82 11.96
N TYR A 24 -27.54 1.91 13.23
CA TYR A 24 -26.94 2.81 14.19
C TYR A 24 -26.06 2.03 15.15
N ASN A 25 -24.87 2.56 15.42
CA ASN A 25 -24.03 2.05 16.50
C ASN A 25 -24.48 2.70 17.80
N VAL A 26 -24.93 1.88 18.75
CA VAL A 26 -25.26 2.33 20.11
C VAL A 26 -24.10 1.96 21.03
N GLY A 27 -23.55 2.95 21.73
CA GLY A 27 -22.42 2.75 22.62
C GLY A 27 -22.49 3.64 23.86
N ILE A 28 -21.93 3.13 24.95
CA ILE A 28 -21.83 3.88 26.21
C ILE A 28 -20.49 4.63 26.20
N SER A 29 -20.53 5.96 26.34
CA SER A 29 -19.32 6.78 26.35
C SER A 29 -18.46 6.47 27.57
N LYS A 30 -17.14 6.33 27.36
CA LYS A 30 -16.16 6.15 28.44
C LYS A 30 -16.08 7.36 29.41
N LYS A 31 -16.65 8.50 29.03
CA LYS A 31 -16.59 9.76 29.80
C LYS A 31 -17.80 9.98 30.73
N ILE A 32 -18.75 9.05 30.81
CA ILE A 32 -19.91 9.23 31.71
C ILE A 32 -19.54 9.07 33.18
N LYS A 33 -20.27 9.74 34.06
CA LYS A 33 -20.07 9.62 35.51
C LYS A 33 -20.32 8.17 35.96
N PRO A 34 -19.53 7.60 36.90
CA PRO A 34 -19.67 6.21 37.36
C PRO A 34 -21.09 5.87 37.81
N GLU A 35 -21.75 6.79 38.52
CA GLU A 35 -23.13 6.65 38.99
C GLU A 35 -24.18 6.46 37.87
N LYS A 36 -23.90 6.94 36.64
CA LYS A 36 -24.81 6.84 35.50
C LYS A 36 -24.57 5.60 34.63
N VAL A 37 -23.48 4.87 34.85
CA VAL A 37 -23.12 3.70 34.04
C VAL A 37 -24.20 2.63 34.11
N LYS A 38 -24.73 2.34 35.31
CA LYS A 38 -25.78 1.33 35.50
C LYS A 38 -27.06 1.68 34.73
N ALA A 39 -27.48 2.94 34.78
CA ALA A 39 -28.66 3.41 34.04
C ALA A 39 -28.44 3.36 32.52
N ALA A 40 -27.24 3.70 32.05
CA ALA A 40 -26.90 3.61 30.63
C ALA A 40 -26.90 2.14 30.13
N ILE A 41 -26.38 1.21 30.92
CA ILE A 41 -26.45 -0.23 30.62
C ILE A 41 -27.91 -0.69 30.49
N GLU A 42 -28.76 -0.27 31.42
CA GLU A 42 -30.17 -0.66 31.42
C GLU A 42 -30.91 -0.10 30.20
N ALA A 43 -30.64 1.16 29.84
CA ALA A 43 -31.19 1.76 28.63
C ALA A 43 -30.76 0.99 27.36
N VAL A 44 -29.48 0.62 27.25
CA VAL A 44 -28.99 -0.16 26.11
C VAL A 44 -29.62 -1.55 26.07
N LYS A 45 -29.72 -2.25 27.22
CA LYS A 45 -30.40 -3.55 27.30
C LYS A 45 -31.86 -3.46 26.86
N TYR A 46 -32.56 -2.42 27.28
CA TYR A 46 -33.95 -2.20 26.88
C TYR A 46 -34.06 -1.92 25.38
N MET A 47 -33.24 -1.03 24.83
CA MET A 47 -33.22 -0.72 23.38
C MET A 47 -32.90 -1.96 22.53
N SER A 48 -32.05 -2.87 23.02
CA SER A 48 -31.74 -4.13 22.34
C SER A 48 -32.70 -5.29 22.68
N SER A 49 -33.72 -5.06 23.50
CA SER A 49 -34.65 -6.12 23.92
C SER A 49 -35.65 -6.45 22.82
N LYS A 50 -36.12 -7.71 22.80
CA LYS A 50 -37.19 -8.16 21.90
C LYS A 50 -38.45 -7.29 22.01
N VAL A 51 -38.81 -6.87 23.23
CA VAL A 51 -39.99 -6.04 23.50
C VAL A 51 -39.87 -4.69 22.79
N PHE A 52 -38.70 -4.05 22.89
CA PHE A 52 -38.48 -2.77 22.23
C PHE A 52 -38.43 -2.90 20.70
N GLN A 53 -37.72 -3.92 20.19
CA GLN A 53 -37.65 -4.18 18.74
C GLN A 53 -39.04 -4.50 18.16
N LYS A 54 -39.88 -5.28 18.87
CA LYS A 54 -41.28 -5.54 18.49
C LYS A 54 -42.10 -4.27 18.41
N LYS A 55 -41.90 -3.33 19.33
CA LYS A 55 -42.57 -2.02 19.27
C LYS A 55 -42.08 -1.20 18.07
N ASN A 56 -40.77 -1.20 17.82
CA ASN A 56 -40.15 -0.38 16.78
C ASN A 56 -40.51 -0.84 15.35
N ASP A 57 -40.60 -2.15 15.11
CA ASP A 57 -40.99 -2.71 13.81
C ASP A 57 -42.48 -2.48 13.50
N ASN A 58 -43.33 -2.49 14.54
CA ASN A 58 -44.75 -2.16 14.40
C ASN A 58 -45.01 -0.67 14.08
N GLU A 59 -44.03 0.21 14.32
CA GLU A 59 -44.11 1.65 14.09
C GLU A 59 -43.35 2.10 12.82
N GLU A 60 -42.98 1.16 11.92
CA GLU A 60 -42.28 1.38 10.64
C GLU A 60 -40.87 2.01 10.74
N PHE A 61 -40.22 1.99 11.91
CA PHE A 61 -38.93 2.67 12.11
C PHE A 61 -37.68 1.85 11.71
N GLY A 62 -37.83 0.58 11.36
CA GLY A 62 -36.70 -0.27 10.98
C GLY A 62 -37.08 -1.74 10.83
N ILE A 63 -36.09 -2.54 10.46
CA ILE A 63 -36.14 -4.00 10.38
C ILE A 63 -35.25 -4.51 11.50
N SER A 64 -35.78 -5.32 12.42
CA SER A 64 -35.00 -5.96 13.48
C SER A 64 -33.91 -6.89 12.91
N CYS A 65 -32.72 -6.89 13.49
CA CYS A 65 -31.66 -7.85 13.15
C CYS A 65 -31.67 -9.10 14.07
N ILE A 66 -32.76 -9.34 14.80
CA ILE A 66 -32.91 -10.52 15.66
C ILE A 66 -33.70 -11.57 14.88
N ASP A 67 -33.07 -12.66 14.44
CA ASP A 67 -33.72 -13.67 13.59
C ASP A 67 -34.96 -14.30 14.25
N GLU A 68 -34.87 -14.61 15.55
CA GLU A 68 -35.98 -15.15 16.37
C GLU A 68 -37.23 -14.24 16.38
N PHE A 69 -37.10 -12.98 15.95
CA PHE A 69 -38.21 -12.05 15.80
C PHE A 69 -39.15 -12.44 14.65
N TYR A 70 -38.60 -13.03 13.58
CA TYR A 70 -39.34 -13.42 12.38
C TYR A 70 -39.91 -14.84 12.45
N GLU A 71 -39.83 -15.48 13.62
CA GLU A 71 -40.53 -16.72 13.95
C GLU A 71 -41.87 -16.45 14.65
N ASP A 72 -42.13 -15.19 15.07
CA ASP A 72 -43.35 -14.78 15.77
C ASP A 72 -44.49 -14.50 14.75
N GLU A 73 -45.57 -15.26 14.83
CA GLU A 73 -46.72 -15.15 13.93
C GLU A 73 -47.30 -13.73 13.88
N GLU A 74 -47.38 -13.01 15.01
CA GLU A 74 -47.94 -11.65 15.06
C GLU A 74 -47.10 -10.64 14.26
N VAL A 75 -45.80 -10.90 14.13
CA VAL A 75 -44.87 -10.11 13.32
C VAL A 75 -45.08 -10.43 11.84
N CYS A 76 -45.15 -11.73 11.52
CA CYS A 76 -45.27 -12.21 10.14
C CYS A 76 -46.64 -11.93 9.50
N GLU A 77 -47.67 -11.65 10.29
CA GLU A 77 -48.94 -11.12 9.78
C GLU A 77 -48.79 -9.72 9.13
N LYS A 78 -47.79 -8.94 9.57
CA LYS A 78 -47.60 -7.55 9.14
C LYS A 78 -46.40 -7.36 8.21
N THR A 79 -45.50 -8.34 8.12
CA THR A 79 -44.26 -8.24 7.36
C THR A 79 -43.88 -9.57 6.72
N ASP A 80 -43.08 -9.54 5.65
CA ASP A 80 -42.63 -10.75 4.96
C ASP A 80 -41.45 -11.42 5.69
N CYS A 81 -41.75 -12.18 6.74
CA CYS A 81 -40.74 -12.90 7.53
C CYS A 81 -39.89 -13.86 6.69
N THR A 82 -40.47 -14.50 5.68
CA THR A 82 -39.75 -15.42 4.79
C THR A 82 -38.65 -14.68 4.04
N LEU A 83 -38.92 -13.45 3.57
CA LEU A 83 -37.91 -12.61 2.94
C LEU A 83 -36.76 -12.27 3.91
N TYR A 84 -37.07 -11.88 5.15
CA TYR A 84 -36.05 -11.46 6.12
C TYR A 84 -35.21 -12.63 6.64
N LEU A 85 -35.82 -13.78 6.93
CA LEU A 85 -35.11 -15.00 7.34
C LEU A 85 -34.18 -15.53 6.24
N ASN A 86 -34.55 -15.32 4.97
CA ASN A 86 -33.75 -15.71 3.82
C ASN A 86 -32.91 -14.55 3.26
N SER A 87 -32.61 -13.52 4.05
CA SER A 87 -31.77 -12.40 3.65
C SER A 87 -30.30 -12.61 4.00
N GLN A 88 -29.41 -12.48 3.02
CA GLN A 88 -27.98 -12.37 3.24
C GLN A 88 -27.56 -10.90 3.34
N PHE A 89 -26.95 -10.58 4.47
CA PHE A 89 -26.53 -9.23 4.77
C PHE A 89 -25.11 -8.94 4.29
N THR A 90 -24.95 -7.81 3.61
CA THR A 90 -23.65 -7.27 3.21
C THR A 90 -23.43 -5.93 3.88
N VAL A 91 -22.19 -5.67 4.32
CA VAL A 91 -21.82 -4.40 4.92
C VAL A 91 -21.23 -3.51 3.83
N LYS A 92 -21.66 -2.25 3.80
CA LYS A 92 -21.08 -1.25 2.91
C LYS A 92 -19.62 -0.97 3.32
N PRO A 93 -18.67 -0.78 2.38
CA PRO A 93 -17.28 -0.45 2.69
C PRO A 93 -17.11 1.02 3.16
N ILE A 94 -17.65 1.35 4.34
CA ILE A 94 -17.74 2.72 4.88
C ILE A 94 -16.37 3.34 5.19
N HIS A 95 -15.34 2.52 5.42
CA HIS A 95 -14.00 2.97 5.79
C HIS A 95 -13.07 3.25 4.62
N LEU A 96 -13.42 2.82 3.41
CA LEU A 96 -12.50 2.81 2.26
C LEU A 96 -12.70 4.01 1.33
N THR A 97 -13.88 4.63 1.34
CA THR A 97 -14.23 5.69 0.40
C THR A 97 -15.43 6.49 0.91
N SER A 98 -15.63 7.69 0.34
CA SER A 98 -16.82 8.48 0.59
C SER A 98 -18.07 7.65 0.30
N THR A 99 -18.94 7.56 1.30
CA THR A 99 -20.21 6.84 1.25
C THR A 99 -21.07 7.26 0.05
N TYR A 100 -20.94 8.52 -0.38
CA TYR A 100 -21.65 9.07 -1.54
C TYR A 100 -21.00 8.69 -2.87
N GLU A 101 -19.68 8.88 -3.01
CA GLU A 101 -18.95 8.58 -4.24
C GLU A 101 -18.99 7.09 -4.58
N TYR A 102 -18.84 6.23 -3.56
CA TYR A 102 -19.00 4.78 -3.72
C TYR A 102 -20.36 4.42 -4.30
N VAL A 103 -21.45 4.95 -3.73
CA VAL A 103 -22.81 4.60 -4.14
C VAL A 103 -23.06 5.05 -5.57
N ASN A 104 -22.63 6.24 -5.93
CA ASN A 104 -22.82 6.75 -7.28
C ASN A 104 -22.04 5.91 -8.31
N SER A 105 -20.78 5.59 -8.03
CA SER A 105 -19.96 4.74 -8.91
C SER A 105 -20.51 3.32 -8.99
N PHE A 106 -20.89 2.73 -7.85
CA PHE A 106 -21.51 1.41 -7.79
C PHE A 106 -22.81 1.35 -8.62
N LYS A 107 -23.72 2.31 -8.41
CA LYS A 107 -24.98 2.39 -9.18
C LYS A 107 -24.73 2.59 -10.67
N LYS A 108 -23.80 3.48 -11.03
CA LYS A 108 -23.40 3.72 -12.42
C LYS A 108 -22.96 2.41 -13.08
N TYR A 109 -22.02 1.69 -12.47
CA TYR A 109 -21.50 0.44 -13.02
C TYR A 109 -22.55 -0.68 -13.02
N LEU A 110 -23.40 -0.76 -12.00
CA LEU A 110 -24.49 -1.72 -11.95
C LEU A 110 -25.50 -1.48 -13.09
N TYR A 111 -25.85 -0.22 -13.38
CA TYR A 111 -26.72 0.11 -14.50
C TYR A 111 -26.06 -0.17 -15.87
N GLU A 112 -24.74 0.00 -15.98
CA GLU A 112 -24.00 -0.44 -17.18
C GLU A 112 -24.13 -1.96 -17.42
N PHE A 113 -24.27 -2.76 -16.36
CA PHE A 113 -24.54 -4.21 -16.47
C PHE A 113 -26.01 -4.51 -16.77
N LEU A 114 -26.94 -3.93 -16.00
CA LEU A 114 -28.37 -4.24 -16.09
C LEU A 114 -29.00 -3.77 -17.41
N TYR A 115 -28.59 -2.59 -17.90
CA TYR A 115 -29.20 -1.94 -19.06
C TYR A 115 -28.22 -1.72 -20.21
N GLY A 116 -26.91 -1.85 -19.96
CA GLY A 116 -25.88 -1.78 -20.99
C GLY A 116 -25.51 -3.15 -21.55
N LYS A 117 -24.58 -3.15 -22.50
CA LYS A 117 -24.04 -4.39 -23.12
C LYS A 117 -22.75 -4.87 -22.45
N LYS A 118 -22.58 -4.60 -21.15
CA LYS A 118 -21.36 -4.91 -20.42
C LYS A 118 -21.46 -6.28 -19.74
N SER A 119 -20.38 -7.05 -19.77
CA SER A 119 -20.35 -8.34 -19.11
C SER A 119 -20.30 -8.20 -17.59
N ALA A 120 -20.85 -9.19 -16.88
CA ALA A 120 -20.78 -9.24 -15.41
C ALA A 120 -19.32 -9.15 -14.91
N LYS A 121 -18.39 -9.84 -15.58
CA LYS A 121 -16.96 -9.84 -15.23
C LYS A 121 -16.33 -8.45 -15.32
N GLU A 122 -16.64 -7.69 -16.37
CA GLU A 122 -16.13 -6.34 -16.57
C GLU A 122 -16.67 -5.37 -15.50
N VAL A 123 -17.98 -5.39 -15.28
CA VAL A 123 -18.63 -4.51 -14.30
C VAL A 123 -18.19 -4.84 -12.88
N LEU A 124 -18.10 -6.13 -12.54
CA LEU A 124 -17.61 -6.57 -11.25
C LEU A 124 -16.19 -6.07 -10.99
N ARG A 125 -15.30 -6.12 -12.00
CA ARG A 125 -13.94 -5.57 -11.88
C ARG A 125 -13.98 -4.08 -11.54
N LYS A 126 -14.76 -3.29 -12.28
CA LYS A 126 -14.90 -1.84 -12.00
C LYS A 126 -15.43 -1.55 -10.60
N ILE A 127 -16.38 -2.36 -10.11
CA ILE A 127 -16.93 -2.23 -8.76
C ILE A 127 -15.87 -2.54 -7.70
N ILE A 128 -15.10 -3.60 -7.90
CA ILE A 128 -13.99 -3.99 -7.01
C ILE A 128 -12.94 -2.87 -6.98
N ASP A 129 -12.57 -2.33 -8.14
CA ASP A 129 -11.55 -1.28 -8.29
C ASP A 129 -11.92 0.03 -7.55
N ILE A 130 -13.20 0.26 -7.19
CA ILE A 130 -13.60 1.42 -6.37
C ILE A 130 -12.91 1.38 -4.99
N THR A 131 -12.69 0.19 -4.44
CA THR A 131 -12.21 0.00 -3.07
C THR A 131 -10.91 -0.77 -2.96
N GLU A 132 -10.60 -1.61 -3.95
CA GLU A 132 -9.40 -2.43 -3.92
C GLU A 132 -8.16 -1.56 -4.07
N ILE A 133 -7.12 -1.88 -3.30
CA ILE A 133 -5.80 -1.28 -3.39
C ILE A 133 -4.92 -2.23 -4.18
N HIS A 134 -4.61 -1.87 -5.42
CA HIS A 134 -3.84 -2.68 -6.32
C HIS A 134 -2.34 -2.51 -6.09
N TYR A 135 -1.61 -3.61 -6.26
CA TYR A 135 -0.16 -3.65 -6.27
C TYR A 135 0.32 -4.77 -7.19
N LEU A 136 1.53 -4.63 -7.71
CA LEU A 136 2.14 -5.67 -8.55
C LEU A 136 2.52 -6.87 -7.68
N SER A 137 1.78 -7.96 -7.79
CA SER A 137 2.11 -9.22 -7.11
C SER A 137 2.95 -10.13 -8.01
N ILE A 138 3.73 -11.02 -7.39
CA ILE A 138 4.45 -12.13 -8.06
C ILE A 138 3.67 -13.44 -7.91
N HIS A 139 2.79 -13.55 -6.91
CA HIS A 139 2.14 -14.80 -6.51
C HIS A 139 0.66 -14.91 -6.93
N SER A 140 0.09 -13.92 -7.61
CA SER A 140 -1.33 -13.97 -8.00
C SER A 140 -1.55 -14.70 -9.33
N GLU A 141 -2.72 -15.30 -9.52
CA GLU A 141 -3.10 -16.07 -10.72
C GLU A 141 -2.95 -15.30 -12.05
N ASN A 142 -2.90 -13.95 -12.02
CA ASN A 142 -2.68 -13.10 -13.19
C ASN A 142 -1.37 -12.28 -13.14
N ALA A 143 -0.37 -12.71 -12.35
CA ALA A 143 0.89 -11.98 -12.11
C ALA A 143 1.95 -12.11 -13.23
N TYR A 144 1.57 -12.24 -14.50
CA TYR A 144 2.56 -12.43 -15.58
C TYR A 144 3.59 -11.28 -15.62
N ILE A 145 3.17 -10.04 -15.39
CA ILE A 145 4.06 -8.87 -15.32
C ILE A 145 5.07 -9.02 -14.17
N GLY A 146 4.61 -9.40 -12.98
CA GLY A 146 5.48 -9.57 -11.81
C GLY A 146 6.51 -10.68 -12.01
N ILE A 147 6.11 -11.79 -12.65
CA ILE A 147 6.99 -12.91 -12.98
C ILE A 147 8.03 -12.49 -14.03
N ILE A 148 7.62 -11.76 -15.08
CA ILE A 148 8.55 -11.23 -16.10
C ILE A 148 9.60 -10.32 -15.45
N ILE A 149 9.17 -9.40 -14.58
CA ILE A 149 10.09 -8.51 -13.84
C ILE A 149 11.05 -9.32 -12.99
N LEU A 150 10.57 -10.34 -12.27
CA LEU A 150 11.41 -11.21 -11.45
C LEU A 150 12.46 -11.96 -12.29
N PHE A 151 12.07 -12.48 -13.45
CA PHE A 151 12.97 -13.19 -14.36
C PHE A 151 14.07 -12.28 -14.90
N ILE A 152 13.71 -11.09 -15.40
CA ILE A 152 14.67 -10.07 -15.88
C ILE A 152 15.63 -9.67 -14.75
N PHE A 153 15.09 -9.43 -13.55
CA PHE A 153 15.88 -9.09 -12.37
C PHE A 153 16.89 -10.20 -12.04
N THR A 154 16.44 -11.45 -12.02
CA THR A 154 17.28 -12.62 -11.67
C THR A 154 18.42 -12.82 -12.68
N ILE A 155 18.12 -12.72 -13.98
CA ILE A 155 19.15 -12.82 -15.03
C ILE A 155 20.16 -11.69 -14.88
N THR A 156 19.69 -10.45 -14.77
CA THR A 156 20.58 -9.27 -14.65
C THR A 156 21.49 -9.39 -13.43
N HIS A 157 20.94 -9.83 -12.30
CA HIS A 157 21.70 -10.04 -11.07
C HIS A 157 22.76 -11.14 -11.23
N LEU A 158 22.40 -12.26 -11.87
CA LEU A 158 23.34 -13.34 -12.16
C LEU A 158 24.47 -12.88 -13.10
N THR A 159 24.14 -12.12 -14.15
CA THR A 159 25.14 -11.57 -15.08
C THR A 159 26.13 -10.67 -14.36
N ILE A 160 25.67 -9.80 -13.45
CA ILE A 160 26.54 -8.93 -12.66
C ILE A 160 27.49 -9.76 -11.79
N ILE A 161 26.97 -10.76 -11.06
CA ILE A 161 27.80 -11.61 -10.20
C ILE A 161 28.84 -12.38 -11.02
N LEU A 162 28.43 -12.99 -12.15
CA LEU A 162 29.34 -13.72 -13.02
C LEU A 162 30.43 -12.81 -13.61
N SER A 163 30.11 -11.55 -13.90
CA SER A 163 31.09 -10.59 -14.43
C SER A 163 32.25 -10.31 -13.46
N LEU A 164 32.05 -10.50 -12.15
CA LEU A 164 33.09 -10.30 -11.14
C LEU A 164 34.23 -11.32 -11.25
N ILE A 165 34.00 -12.49 -11.85
CA ILE A 165 35.03 -13.52 -12.02
C ILE A 165 36.19 -12.98 -12.88
N PHE A 166 35.89 -12.16 -13.89
CA PHE A 166 36.90 -11.58 -14.78
C PHE A 166 37.88 -10.63 -14.08
N LEU A 167 37.50 -10.05 -12.93
CA LEU A 167 38.39 -9.20 -12.13
C LEU A 167 39.55 -9.97 -11.47
N PHE A 168 39.46 -11.30 -11.41
CA PHE A 168 40.43 -12.17 -10.74
C PHE A 168 41.22 -13.06 -11.72
N ILE A 169 40.95 -12.97 -13.02
CA ILE A 169 41.68 -13.70 -14.06
C ILE A 169 42.80 -12.81 -14.60
N LYS A 170 44.06 -13.21 -14.37
CA LYS A 170 45.26 -12.46 -14.75
C LYS A 170 45.29 -12.00 -16.22
N ASP A 171 44.82 -12.84 -17.13
CA ASP A 171 44.79 -12.53 -18.57
C ASP A 171 43.89 -11.33 -18.90
N TYR A 172 42.96 -10.98 -18.01
CA TYR A 172 42.06 -9.84 -18.16
C TYR A 172 42.52 -8.57 -17.42
N ASP A 173 43.57 -8.63 -16.62
CA ASP A 173 44.11 -7.48 -15.87
C ASP A 173 44.32 -6.22 -16.76
N PRO A 174 44.85 -6.33 -18.00
CA PRO A 174 45.05 -5.16 -18.85
C PRO A 174 43.77 -4.34 -19.11
N TYR A 175 42.61 -5.00 -19.16
CA TYR A 175 41.32 -4.38 -19.44
C TYR A 175 40.71 -3.69 -18.21
N PHE A 176 41.14 -4.05 -17.00
CA PHE A 176 40.60 -3.51 -15.75
C PHE A 176 41.49 -2.46 -15.07
N ASN A 177 42.63 -2.09 -15.68
CA ASN A 177 43.64 -1.17 -15.15
C ASN A 177 43.15 0.23 -14.72
N PHE A 178 41.98 0.68 -15.18
CA PHE A 178 41.49 2.00 -14.81
C PHE A 178 41.11 2.10 -13.33
N PHE A 179 40.35 1.14 -12.80
CA PHE A 179 39.99 1.08 -11.38
C PHE A 179 40.75 -0.07 -10.70
N SER A 180 41.05 0.07 -9.41
CA SER A 180 41.52 -1.09 -8.64
C SER A 180 40.39 -2.09 -8.43
N SER A 181 40.71 -3.36 -8.18
CA SER A 181 39.71 -4.42 -7.96
C SER A 181 38.67 -4.05 -6.90
N ASP A 182 39.06 -3.45 -5.78
CA ASP A 182 38.12 -2.98 -4.74
C ASP A 182 37.11 -1.94 -5.27
N SER A 183 37.54 -1.04 -6.15
CA SER A 183 36.68 0.00 -6.72
C SER A 183 35.69 -0.59 -7.73
N TRP A 184 36.11 -1.59 -8.50
CA TRP A 184 35.20 -2.37 -9.34
C TRP A 184 34.16 -3.13 -8.50
N LEU A 185 34.56 -3.70 -7.36
CA LEU A 185 33.63 -4.36 -6.45
C LEU A 185 32.59 -3.36 -5.89
N LEU A 186 33.02 -2.17 -5.45
CA LEU A 186 32.10 -1.12 -4.99
C LEU A 186 31.11 -0.70 -6.08
N ILE A 187 31.58 -0.50 -7.31
CA ILE A 187 30.71 -0.16 -8.45
C ILE A 187 29.64 -1.23 -8.67
N ASN A 188 30.02 -2.51 -8.66
CA ASN A 188 29.06 -3.61 -8.82
C ASN A 188 28.05 -3.70 -7.67
N ILE A 189 28.48 -3.49 -6.42
CA ILE A 189 27.57 -3.39 -5.27
C ILE A 189 26.57 -2.24 -5.46
N GLY A 190 27.04 -1.09 -5.96
CA GLY A 190 26.18 0.06 -6.27
C GLY A 190 25.11 -0.26 -7.31
N ILE A 191 25.49 -0.93 -8.41
CA ILE A 191 24.55 -1.37 -9.45
C ILE A 191 23.51 -2.34 -8.86
N ILE A 192 23.93 -3.30 -8.04
CA ILE A 192 23.02 -4.24 -7.37
C ILE A 192 22.00 -3.48 -6.52
N PHE A 193 22.44 -2.49 -5.72
CA PHE A 193 21.54 -1.70 -4.88
C PHE A 193 20.53 -0.91 -5.73
N LEU A 194 20.97 -0.29 -6.84
CA LEU A 194 20.07 0.41 -7.76
C LEU A 194 19.05 -0.52 -8.44
N LEU A 195 19.41 -1.78 -8.71
CA LEU A 195 18.46 -2.78 -9.18
C LEU A 195 17.42 -3.12 -8.11
N TYR A 196 17.86 -3.31 -6.85
CA TYR A 196 16.95 -3.59 -5.75
C TYR A 196 16.00 -2.43 -5.43
N PHE A 197 16.42 -1.17 -5.66
CA PHE A 197 15.52 -0.01 -5.58
C PHE A 197 14.28 -0.17 -6.46
N GLY A 198 14.43 -0.71 -7.66
CA GLY A 198 13.31 -1.04 -8.56
C GLY A 198 12.47 -2.19 -8.02
N PHE A 199 13.13 -3.25 -7.56
CA PHE A 199 12.48 -4.47 -7.07
C PHE A 199 11.62 -4.27 -5.81
N ILE A 200 12.00 -3.36 -4.91
CA ILE A 200 11.25 -3.04 -3.68
C ILE A 200 9.80 -2.61 -3.94
N LYS A 201 9.51 -2.08 -5.13
CA LYS A 201 8.16 -1.64 -5.52
C LYS A 201 7.18 -2.80 -5.69
N LEU A 202 7.65 -4.05 -5.77
CA LEU A 202 6.79 -5.22 -5.92
C LEU A 202 6.12 -5.59 -4.59
N GLY A 203 4.89 -6.08 -4.68
CA GLY A 203 4.05 -6.49 -3.58
C GLY A 203 3.44 -5.33 -2.79
N LYS A 204 2.81 -5.66 -1.67
CA LYS A 204 2.20 -4.69 -0.77
C LYS A 204 3.26 -3.74 -0.18
N LEU A 205 2.93 -2.46 -0.11
CA LEU A 205 3.78 -1.43 0.46
C LEU A 205 3.76 -1.50 1.99
N ASN A 206 4.92 -1.33 2.61
CA ASN A 206 5.06 -1.20 4.06
C ASN A 206 6.13 -0.15 4.40
N LEU A 207 6.22 0.24 5.67
CA LEU A 207 7.16 1.29 6.12
C LEU A 207 8.62 0.92 5.85
N ILE A 208 8.99 -0.35 6.04
CA ILE A 208 10.34 -0.85 5.81
C ILE A 208 10.72 -0.71 4.33
N LYS A 209 9.82 -1.06 3.41
CA LYS A 209 10.01 -0.87 1.96
C LYS A 209 10.15 0.60 1.59
N CYS A 210 9.39 1.50 2.22
CA CYS A 210 9.54 2.94 2.01
C CYS A 210 10.93 3.43 2.37
N PHE A 211 11.44 3.00 3.53
CA PHE A 211 12.79 3.32 3.95
C PHE A 211 13.86 2.70 3.05
N LEU A 212 13.81 1.38 2.85
CA LEU A 212 14.78 0.66 2.01
C LEU A 212 14.84 1.21 0.58
N LYS A 213 13.73 1.73 0.05
CA LYS A 213 13.71 2.39 -1.25
C LYS A 213 14.63 3.62 -1.25
N VAL A 214 14.56 4.48 -0.23
CA VAL A 214 15.49 5.61 -0.12
C VAL A 214 16.90 5.07 0.05
N THR A 215 17.14 4.21 1.04
CA THR A 215 18.46 3.63 1.34
C THR A 215 19.16 3.00 0.12
N PHE A 216 18.45 2.22 -0.70
CA PHE A 216 19.07 1.59 -1.87
C PHE A 216 19.37 2.57 -3.00
N LEU A 217 18.53 3.59 -3.19
CA LEU A 217 18.85 4.66 -4.12
C LEU A 217 20.07 5.46 -3.66
N THR A 218 20.13 5.75 -2.37
CA THR A 218 21.15 6.61 -1.78
C THR A 218 22.51 5.91 -1.74
N TYR A 219 22.60 4.72 -1.13
CA TYR A 219 23.84 3.95 -1.15
C TYR A 219 24.21 3.45 -2.55
N GLY A 220 23.23 3.07 -3.37
CA GLY A 220 23.49 2.59 -4.74
C GLY A 220 24.19 3.63 -5.61
N THR A 221 23.72 4.88 -5.56
CA THR A 221 24.39 6.00 -6.24
C THR A 221 25.79 6.27 -5.69
N SER A 222 25.96 6.27 -4.37
CA SER A 222 27.25 6.53 -3.74
C SER A 222 28.29 5.44 -4.05
N PHE A 223 27.91 4.16 -3.95
CA PHE A 223 28.78 3.04 -4.30
C PHE A 223 29.21 3.05 -5.78
N LEU A 224 28.33 3.52 -6.66
CA LEU A 224 28.61 3.66 -8.09
C LEU A 224 29.57 4.83 -8.37
N PHE A 225 29.26 6.02 -7.86
CA PHE A 225 29.93 7.23 -8.31
C PHE A 225 31.14 7.65 -7.47
N ILE A 226 31.23 7.31 -6.18
CA ILE A 226 32.40 7.67 -5.34
C ILE A 226 33.71 7.07 -5.89
N PRO A 227 33.78 5.80 -6.32
CA PRO A 227 35.00 5.25 -6.91
C PRO A 227 35.40 5.97 -8.22
N ILE A 228 34.41 6.42 -9.00
CA ILE A 228 34.61 7.20 -10.22
C ILE A 228 35.20 8.57 -9.86
N LEU A 229 34.58 9.28 -8.92
CA LEU A 229 35.05 10.57 -8.42
C LEU A 229 36.48 10.48 -7.86
N TYR A 230 36.78 9.46 -7.05
CA TYR A 230 38.14 9.21 -6.55
C TYR A 230 39.14 9.13 -7.71
N LYS A 231 38.81 8.38 -8.77
CA LYS A 231 39.70 8.21 -9.91
C LYS A 231 39.89 9.50 -10.71
N LEU A 232 38.82 10.29 -10.89
CA LEU A 232 38.89 11.59 -11.54
C LEU A 232 39.78 12.57 -10.76
N ILE A 233 39.66 12.62 -9.42
CA ILE A 233 40.48 13.48 -8.57
C ILE A 233 41.97 13.13 -8.67
N ILE A 234 42.33 11.83 -8.59
CA ILE A 234 43.75 11.45 -8.61
C ILE A 234 44.41 11.56 -9.99
N ASN A 235 43.59 11.61 -11.06
CA ASN A 235 44.04 11.80 -12.43
C ASN A 235 44.06 13.28 -12.84
N PHE A 236 43.63 14.19 -11.95
CA PHE A 236 43.67 15.62 -12.22
C PHE A 236 45.13 16.09 -12.35
N PRO A 237 45.48 16.92 -13.37
CA PRO A 237 46.86 17.23 -13.69
C PRO A 237 47.58 18.07 -12.62
N ASP A 238 46.85 18.84 -11.82
CA ASP A 238 47.44 19.70 -10.80
C ASP A 238 47.85 18.92 -9.56
N ASN A 239 49.14 18.95 -9.23
CA ASN A 239 49.64 18.36 -7.99
C ASN A 239 49.42 19.30 -6.80
N ASN A 240 48.23 19.25 -6.20
CA ASN A 240 47.94 19.95 -4.95
C ASN A 240 48.06 19.02 -3.72
N LYS A 241 48.20 19.61 -2.52
CA LYS A 241 48.30 18.85 -1.26
C LYS A 241 47.08 17.95 -1.02
N PHE A 242 45.91 18.38 -1.48
CA PHE A 242 44.66 17.64 -1.34
C PHE A 242 44.66 16.32 -2.13
N ILE A 243 45.06 16.34 -3.40
CA ILE A 243 45.16 15.15 -4.27
C ILE A 243 46.19 14.17 -3.69
N SER A 244 47.32 14.68 -3.17
CA SER A 244 48.31 13.84 -2.47
C SER A 244 47.69 13.12 -1.26
N LEU A 245 46.89 13.82 -0.45
CA LEU A 245 46.20 13.25 0.70
C LEU A 245 45.18 12.18 0.28
N VAL A 246 44.35 12.47 -0.73
CA VAL A 246 43.33 11.55 -1.26
C VAL A 246 43.98 10.29 -1.81
N LYS A 247 45.05 10.44 -2.61
CA LYS A 247 45.80 9.31 -3.18
C LYS A 247 46.43 8.42 -2.11
N LYS A 248 46.95 9.01 -1.04
CA LYS A 248 47.53 8.29 0.09
C LYS A 248 46.48 7.58 0.95
N HIS A 249 45.29 8.16 1.07
CA HIS A 249 44.25 7.71 2.00
C HIS A 249 42.93 7.35 1.30
N LYS A 250 43.01 6.50 0.26
CA LYS A 250 41.85 6.03 -0.52
C LYS A 250 40.68 5.55 0.34
N CYS A 251 40.93 4.67 1.32
CA CYS A 251 39.84 4.10 2.13
C CYS A 251 39.14 5.16 2.99
N ILE A 252 39.91 6.10 3.56
CA ILE A 252 39.36 7.20 4.38
C ILE A 252 38.48 8.10 3.52
N PHE A 253 38.90 8.39 2.28
CA PHE A 253 38.08 9.15 1.32
C PHE A 253 36.72 8.49 1.06
N HIS A 254 36.69 7.17 0.81
CA HIS A 254 35.42 6.47 0.58
C HIS A 254 34.55 6.43 1.84
N LEU A 255 35.16 6.11 2.99
CA LEU A 255 34.47 6.04 4.29
C LEU A 255 33.83 7.38 4.68
N PHE A 256 34.48 8.50 4.39
CA PHE A 256 33.95 9.83 4.67
C PHE A 256 32.59 10.05 3.99
N PHE A 257 32.49 9.80 2.68
CA PHE A 257 31.24 9.99 1.95
C PHE A 257 30.15 8.99 2.37
N PHE A 258 30.51 7.72 2.59
CA PHE A 258 29.54 6.74 3.10
C PHE A 258 29.05 7.07 4.52
N MET A 259 29.87 7.70 5.35
CA MET A 259 29.46 8.17 6.67
C MET A 259 28.42 9.28 6.57
N ILE A 260 28.60 10.24 5.65
CA ILE A 260 27.60 11.28 5.38
C ILE A 260 26.26 10.65 4.99
N ASP A 261 26.26 9.73 4.03
CA ASP A 261 25.03 9.05 3.59
C ASP A 261 24.39 8.25 4.74
N THR A 262 25.20 7.60 5.57
CA THR A 262 24.71 6.82 6.72
C THR A 262 23.99 7.71 7.73
N VAL A 263 24.57 8.87 8.06
CA VAL A 263 23.96 9.83 8.97
C VAL A 263 22.65 10.37 8.39
N LEU A 264 22.63 10.76 7.11
CA LEU A 264 21.42 11.26 6.46
C LEU A 264 20.30 10.22 6.42
N ASN A 265 20.61 8.99 5.99
CA ASN A 265 19.62 7.90 5.95
C ASN A 265 19.13 7.55 7.36
N PHE A 266 19.99 7.59 8.38
CA PHE A 266 19.57 7.33 9.76
C PHE A 266 18.61 8.40 10.29
N ILE A 267 18.85 9.68 9.99
CA ILE A 267 17.93 10.77 10.36
C ILE A 267 16.57 10.59 9.64
N ILE A 268 16.60 10.27 8.35
CA ILE A 268 15.38 9.98 7.56
C ILE A 268 14.65 8.74 8.10
N PHE A 269 15.35 7.74 8.63
CA PHE A 269 14.76 6.55 9.23
C PHE A 269 13.99 6.84 10.53
N ILE A 270 14.58 7.67 11.40
CA ILE A 270 13.96 8.04 12.68
C ILE A 270 12.65 8.79 12.42
N ASN A 271 12.65 9.65 11.41
CA ASN A 271 11.45 10.35 11.02
C ASN A 271 10.52 9.45 10.20
N SER A 272 9.22 9.62 10.37
CA SER A 272 8.25 8.63 9.89
C SER A 272 7.80 8.87 8.44
N PHE A 273 7.93 7.83 7.61
CA PHE A 273 7.13 7.69 6.39
C PHE A 273 5.68 7.36 6.76
N LYS A 274 4.73 7.85 5.96
CA LYS A 274 3.33 7.42 6.01
C LYS A 274 2.94 6.75 4.71
N ILE A 275 2.16 5.68 4.82
CA ILE A 275 1.56 5.03 3.65
C ILE A 275 0.24 5.74 3.38
N VAL A 276 0.09 6.26 2.17
CA VAL A 276 -1.11 6.98 1.75
C VAL A 276 -1.71 6.26 0.55
N ASN A 277 -3.03 6.04 0.61
CA ASN A 277 -3.79 5.50 -0.50
C ASN A 277 -4.09 6.63 -1.49
N ILE A 278 -3.81 6.38 -2.77
CA ILE A 278 -4.18 7.24 -3.88
C ILE A 278 -5.41 6.62 -4.54
N ILE A 279 -6.52 7.35 -4.46
CA ILE A 279 -7.81 6.92 -5.02
C ILE A 279 -7.94 7.56 -6.40
N ILE A 280 -8.11 6.74 -7.43
CA ILE A 280 -8.25 7.21 -8.82
C ILE A 280 -9.68 6.99 -9.28
N LYS A 281 -10.30 8.07 -9.76
CA LYS A 281 -11.64 8.00 -10.33
C LYS A 281 -11.62 7.20 -11.64
N ASP A 282 -12.49 6.20 -11.73
CA ASP A 282 -12.59 5.27 -12.87
C ASP A 282 -11.26 4.53 -13.18
N GLY A 283 -10.39 4.33 -12.17
CA GLY A 283 -9.10 3.65 -12.31
C GLY A 283 -8.71 2.81 -11.09
N GLN A 284 -7.49 2.27 -11.09
CA GLN A 284 -6.97 1.41 -10.02
C GLN A 284 -6.34 2.24 -8.90
N ASN A 285 -6.80 2.04 -7.66
CA ASN A 285 -6.19 2.67 -6.49
C ASN A 285 -4.85 2.01 -6.14
N PHE A 286 -3.90 2.77 -5.62
CA PHE A 286 -2.59 2.26 -5.19
C PHE A 286 -2.04 2.99 -3.97
N GLN A 287 -0.94 2.50 -3.40
CA GLN A 287 -0.29 3.12 -2.23
C GLN A 287 1.01 3.80 -2.60
N ILE A 288 1.29 4.92 -1.94
CA ILE A 288 2.58 5.61 -2.02
C ILE A 288 3.18 5.83 -0.64
N CYS A 289 4.51 5.92 -0.61
CA CYS A 289 5.25 6.44 0.54
C CYS A 289 5.16 7.95 0.50
N LYS A 290 4.47 8.56 1.47
CA LYS A 290 4.44 10.01 1.66
C LYS A 290 5.38 10.38 2.81
N ILE A 291 6.21 11.38 2.54
CA ILE A 291 7.06 12.00 3.56
C ILE A 291 6.22 13.00 4.34
N ASP A 292 6.03 12.73 5.63
CA ASP A 292 5.17 13.52 6.49
C ASP A 292 5.90 14.77 7.02
N SER A 293 7.17 14.63 7.41
CA SER A 293 7.97 15.71 7.99
C SER A 293 8.54 16.66 6.93
N THR A 294 8.46 17.97 7.19
CA THR A 294 9.16 19.00 6.39
C THR A 294 10.67 18.81 6.44
N ILE A 295 11.21 18.37 7.59
CA ILE A 295 12.65 18.13 7.78
C ILE A 295 13.13 17.05 6.80
N ASP A 296 12.42 15.94 6.69
CA ASP A 296 12.79 14.85 5.77
C ASP A 296 12.78 15.29 4.31
N ARG A 297 11.84 16.15 3.92
CA ARG A 297 11.83 16.70 2.56
C ARG A 297 13.07 17.55 2.32
N ILE A 298 13.43 18.41 3.27
CA ILE A 298 14.65 19.23 3.18
C ILE A 298 15.89 18.31 3.11
N LEU A 299 15.97 17.26 3.92
CA LEU A 299 17.08 16.31 3.92
C LEU A 299 17.20 15.58 2.58
N ILE A 300 16.09 15.12 2.00
CA ILE A 300 16.09 14.47 0.69
C ILE A 300 16.51 15.45 -0.41
N TYR A 301 16.02 16.70 -0.39
CA TYR A 301 16.47 17.72 -1.35
C TYR A 301 17.95 18.05 -1.19
N PHE A 302 18.41 18.18 0.05
CA PHE A 302 19.83 18.38 0.35
C PHE A 302 20.66 17.23 -0.19
N GLU A 303 20.25 15.99 0.02
CA GLU A 303 20.97 14.81 -0.48
C GLU A 303 21.05 14.80 -2.01
N ILE A 304 19.94 15.11 -2.70
CA ILE A 304 19.92 15.21 -4.17
C ILE A 304 20.90 16.29 -4.65
N ILE A 305 20.85 17.49 -4.06
CA ILE A 305 21.72 18.62 -4.44
C ILE A 305 23.19 18.29 -4.18
N TYR A 306 23.49 17.73 -3.01
CA TYR A 306 24.84 17.29 -2.64
C TYR A 306 25.39 16.25 -3.63
N LYS A 307 24.56 15.29 -4.07
CA LYS A 307 24.97 14.30 -5.06
C LYS A 307 25.17 14.89 -6.45
N ILE A 308 24.33 15.83 -6.88
CA ILE A 308 24.52 16.57 -8.15
C ILE A 308 25.79 17.42 -8.11
N PHE A 309 26.18 17.94 -6.94
CA PHE A 309 27.42 18.70 -6.83
C PHE A 309 28.66 17.79 -6.87
N LEU A 310 28.55 16.55 -6.38
CA LEU A 310 29.65 15.59 -6.40
C LEU A 310 29.88 14.93 -7.76
N PHE A 311 28.85 14.79 -8.60
CA PHE A 311 28.87 14.02 -9.85
C PHE A 311 28.20 14.78 -11.00
#